data_AF-A0A161HNQ1-F1
#
_entry.id   AF-A0A161HNQ1-F1
#
_cell.length_a   1.000
_cell.length_b   1.000
_cell.length_c   1.000
_cell.angle_alpha   90.00
_cell.angle_beta   90.00
_cell.angle_gamma   90.00
#
_symmetry.space_group_name_H-M   'P 1'
#
loop_
_entity.id
_entity.type
_entity.pdbx_description
1 polymer ?
#
loop_
_entity_poly.entity_id
_entity_poly.type
_entity_poly.pdbx_seq_one_letter_code
_entity_poly.pdbx_strand_id
1 'polypeptide(L)' 'MLGFKTFRCARILLGGIELMHMIAKGQMKDGGGGQTPAEQFYLLAM' A
#
# COMPACT_ATOMS: atom_id res chain seq x y z
N MET A 1 0.60 0.35 20.73
CA MET A 1 0.03 0.67 19.40
C MET A 1 0.65 1.98 18.94
N LEU A 2 0.94 2.13 17.64
CA LEU A 2 1.68 3.25 17.02
C LEU A 2 1.02 4.66 17.15
N GLY A 3 0.20 4.91 18.17
CA GLY A 3 -0.49 6.19 18.38
C GLY A 3 -1.70 6.44 17.48
N PHE A 4 -2.04 5.50 16.59
CA PHE A 4 -3.19 5.66 15.69
C PHE A 4 -4.53 5.56 16.42
N LYS A 5 -5.43 6.52 16.12
CA LYS A 5 -6.81 6.56 16.62
C LYS A 5 -7.60 5.29 16.24
N THR A 6 -7.30 4.70 15.08
CA THR A 6 -7.94 3.47 14.60
C THR A 6 -6.93 2.53 13.94
N PHE A 7 -7.21 1.23 14.01
CA PHE A 7 -6.44 0.21 13.28
C PHE A 7 -6.52 0.38 11.76
N ARG A 8 -7.62 0.92 11.25
CA ARG A 8 -7.78 1.23 9.82
C ARG A 8 -6.74 2.25 9.36
N CYS A 9 -6.54 3.32 10.13
CA CYS A 9 -5.50 4.32 9.83
C CYS A 9 -4.09 3.71 9.90
N ALA A 10 -3.81 2.88 10.91
CA ALA A 10 -2.52 2.20 11.03
C ALA A 10 -2.24 1.30 9.81
N ARG A 11 -3.24 0.53 9.38
CA ARG A 11 -3.15 -0.37 8.21
C ARG A 11 -2.86 0.40 6.94
N ILE A 12 -3.63 1.46 6.66
CA ILE A 12 -3.47 2.25 5.43
C ILE A 12 -2.08 2.88 5.37
N LEU A 13 -1.59 3.46 6.47
CA LEU A 13 -0.25 4.06 6.50
C LEU A 13 0.86 3.03 6.32
N LEU A 14 0.83 1.94 7.09
CA LEU A 14 1.87 0.90 7.03
C LEU A 14 1.88 0.19 5.66
N GLY A 15 0.70 -0.18 5.16
CA GLY A 15 0.55 -0.79 3.83
C GLY A 15 1.00 0.15 2.72
N GLY A 16 0.72 1.45 2.84
CA GLY A 16 1.18 2.47 1.90
C GLY A 16 2.70 2.60 1.88
N ILE A 17 3.36 2.62 3.05
CA ILE A 17 4.83 2.68 3.14
C ILE A 17 5.46 1.42 2.51
N GLU A 18 4.89 0.24 2.80
CA GLU A 18 5.36 -1.01 2.22
C GLU A 18 5.21 -1.04 0.70
N LEU A 19 4.07 -0.56 0.18
CA LEU A 19 3.82 -0.42 -1.24
C LEU A 19 4.84 0.51 -1.91
N MET A 20 5.10 1.69 -1.33
CA MET A 20 6.10 2.63 -1.87
C MET A 20 7.51 2.01 -1.90
N HIS A 21 7.87 1.22 -0.90
CA HIS A 21 9.13 0.45 -0.92
C HIS A 21 9.15 -0.59 -2.03
N MET A 22 8.04 -1.30 -2.28
CA MET A 22 7.95 -2.28 -3.37
C MET A 22 8.07 -1.62 -4.74
N ILE A 23 7.48 -0.43 -4.93
CA ILE A 23 7.65 0.38 -6.15
C ILE A 23 9.12 0.76 -6.33
N ALA A 24 9.73 1.36 -5.30
CA ALA A 24 11.10 1.85 -5.36
C ALA A 24 12.11 0.73 -5.65
N LYS A 25 11.83 -0.49 -5.17
CA LYS A 25 12.65 -1.67 -5.44
C LYS A 25 12.34 -2.37 -6.77
N GLY A 26 11.35 -1.88 -7.54
CA GLY A 26 10.89 -2.54 -8.78
C GLY A 26 10.28 -3.92 -8.54
N GLN A 27 9.83 -4.20 -7.31
CA GLN A 27 9.31 -5.50 -6.88
C GLN A 27 7.84 -5.70 -7.24
N MET A 28 7.17 -4.65 -7.71
CA MET A 28 5.83 -4.74 -8.27
C MET A 28 5.89 -5.38 -9.66
N LYS A 29 6.00 -6.70 -9.68
CA LYS A 29 5.71 -7.50 -10.87
C LYS A 29 4.21 -7.58 -11.00
N ASP A 30 3.68 -7.04 -12.10
CA ASP A 30 2.27 -7.17 -12.42
C ASP A 30 1.90 -8.67 -12.46
N GLY A 31 1.08 -9.11 -11.50
CA GLY A 31 0.57 -10.47 -11.40
C GLY A 31 -0.52 -10.76 -12.44
N GLY A 32 -0.46 -10.11 -13.60
CA GLY A 32 -1.41 -10.23 -14.71
C GLY A 32 -2.62 -9.28 -14.66
N GLY A 33 -2.57 -8.19 -13.87
CA GLY A 33 -3.74 -7.33 -13.63
C GLY A 33 -3.65 -5.91 -14.19
N GLY A 34 -2.49 -5.47 -14.69
CA GLY A 34 -2.29 -4.11 -15.22
C GLY A 34 -2.47 -2.96 -14.22
N GLN A 35 -2.60 -3.25 -12.92
CA GLN A 35 -2.89 -2.23 -11.92
C GLN A 35 -1.67 -1.35 -11.67
N THR A 36 -1.87 -0.06 -11.78
CA THR A 36 -0.85 0.95 -11.44
C THR A 36 -0.59 0.94 -9.93
N PRO A 37 0.60 1.39 -9.50
CA PRO A 37 0.86 1.51 -8.07
C PRO A 37 -0.09 2.46 -7.33
N ALA A 38 -0.62 3.47 -8.02
CA ALA A 38 -1.62 4.39 -7.47
C ALA A 38 -2.95 3.65 -7.18
N GLU A 39 -3.41 2.78 -8.08
CA GLU A 39 -4.62 1.98 -7.87
C GLU A 39 -4.46 1.02 -6.68
N GLN A 40 -3.30 0.36 -6.57
CA GLN A 40 -3.01 -0.49 -5.41
C GLN A 40 -3.00 0.29 -4.09
N PHE A 41 -2.53 1.53 -4.08
CA PHE A 41 -2.58 2.38 -2.90
C PHE A 41 -4.03 2.74 -2.51
N TYR A 42 -4.88 3.08 -3.49
CA TYR A 42 -6.28 3.39 -3.23
C TYR A 42 -7.06 2.18 -2.71
N LEU A 43 -6.73 0.96 -3.14
CA LEU A 43 -7.33 -0.27 -2.61
C LEU A 43 -7.04 -0.48 -1.11
N LEU A 44 -5.94 0.06 -0.57
CA LEU A 44 -5.67 -0.03 0.87
C LEU A 44 -6.68 0.75 1.71
N ALA A 45 -7.28 1.80 1.12
CA ALA A 45 -8.24 2.66 1.80
C ALA A 45 -9.67 2.11 1.80
N MET A 46 -9.97 1.15 0.93
CA MET A 46 -11.27 0.48 0.83
C MET A 46 -11.45 -0.54 1.97
#